data_AF-A0A972ZRT8-F1
#
_entry.id   AF-A0A972ZRT8-F1
#
_cell.length_a   1.000
_cell.length_b   1.000
_cell.length_c   1.000
_cell.angle_alpha   90.00
_cell.angle_beta   90.00
_cell.angle_gamma   90.00
#
_symmetry.space_group_name_H-M   'P 1'
#
loop_
_entity.id
_entity.type
_entity.pdbx_description
1 polymer ?
#
loop_
_entity_poly.entity_id
_entity_poly.type
_entity_poly.pdbx_seq_one_letter_code
_entity_poly.pdbx_strand_id
1 'polypeptide(L)'
;MTFATIRSPSSQYLAATDLLIGDMSDINYEFLILNRPIILLANRWIRDNWPPIGHKTNMEDLNEHIDLNIDKPFLFEKSRKEWLEKTFDMPFIGTSKRILKIALNYSGITTPELFFIHGGSEVRKTNLYPLYDEASQSRIRSNFVAFAPLQKKNNHIYFSAHYEDLPQKYIGFKIHLDHAPKGKGAANLKLSTDDYEKNDYFPWIDLHITAGKTGYSRTKLQLGPNFNRVVSGGYPKAENILKYNNESNKKSVFNEFGFNLQLPLITYAPAGYLSNAKPGGSLSEDILKKLFQISLKNQYNILIKYKANNLPIFKRAYIKIARKFYTKI
;
A
#
# COMPACT_ATOMS: atom_id res chain seq x y z
N MET A 1 -14.76 20.89 8.34
CA MET A 1 -13.29 20.93 8.42
C MET A 1 -12.73 20.62 7.03
N THR A 2 -11.57 21.15 6.65
CA THR A 2 -10.93 20.88 5.33
C THR A 2 -9.57 20.20 5.46
N PHE A 3 -9.11 19.91 6.68
CA PHE A 3 -7.84 19.26 6.95
C PHE A 3 -7.99 18.21 8.05
N ALA A 4 -7.58 16.98 7.79
CA ALA A 4 -7.60 15.90 8.77
C ALA A 4 -6.36 15.00 8.64
N THR A 5 -6.20 14.11 9.62
CA THR A 5 -5.12 13.12 9.62
C THR A 5 -5.63 11.75 9.96
N ILE A 6 -5.02 10.70 9.39
CA ILE A 6 -5.41 9.31 9.66
C ILE A 6 -4.18 8.39 9.71
N ARG A 7 -4.25 7.38 10.58
CA ARG A 7 -3.22 6.34 10.77
C ARG A 7 -3.64 4.96 10.29
N SER A 8 -4.84 4.86 9.72
CA SER A 8 -5.44 3.60 9.32
C SER A 8 -4.86 3.10 7.99
N PRO A 9 -4.61 1.79 7.86
CA PRO A 9 -4.26 1.16 6.59
C PRO A 9 -5.47 0.82 5.71
N SER A 10 -6.70 1.10 6.19
CA SER A 10 -7.93 0.74 5.48
C SER A 10 -7.96 1.28 4.06
N SER A 11 -8.40 0.43 3.12
CA SER A 11 -8.58 0.76 1.71
C SER A 11 -9.63 1.85 1.50
N GLN A 12 -10.56 2.05 2.44
CA GLN A 12 -11.65 3.03 2.33
C GLN A 12 -11.15 4.46 2.12
N TYR A 13 -10.08 4.83 2.82
CA TYR A 13 -9.52 6.18 2.76
C TYR A 13 -8.85 6.43 1.41
N LEU A 14 -8.12 5.44 0.90
CA LEU A 14 -7.49 5.53 -0.42
C LEU A 14 -8.54 5.55 -1.53
N ALA A 15 -9.62 4.77 -1.39
CA ALA A 15 -10.73 4.73 -2.35
C ALA A 15 -11.57 6.02 -2.37
N ALA A 16 -11.61 6.79 -1.28
CA ALA A 16 -12.29 8.09 -1.23
C ALA A 16 -11.46 9.24 -1.81
N THR A 17 -10.15 9.06 -2.01
CA THR A 17 -9.22 10.08 -2.51
C THR A 17 -9.48 10.40 -3.98
N ASP A 18 -9.63 11.68 -4.32
CA ASP A 18 -9.74 12.16 -5.69
C ASP A 18 -8.36 12.42 -6.33
N LEU A 19 -7.40 12.91 -5.54
CA LEU A 19 -6.01 13.15 -5.96
C LEU A 19 -5.04 12.67 -4.88
N LEU A 20 -4.04 11.86 -5.27
CA LEU A 20 -2.99 11.40 -4.36
C LEU A 20 -1.73 12.26 -4.52
N ILE A 21 -1.23 12.78 -3.40
CA ILE A 21 0.13 13.31 -3.29
C ILE A 21 0.99 12.26 -2.60
N GLY A 22 1.99 11.76 -3.29
CA GLY A 22 2.91 10.76 -2.79
C GLY A 22 4.37 11.11 -3.04
N ASP A 23 5.24 10.19 -2.65
CA ASP A 23 6.69 10.30 -2.75
C ASP A 23 7.26 8.95 -3.23
N MET A 24 8.21 8.33 -2.53
CA MET A 24 8.63 6.96 -2.81
C MET A 24 7.73 5.86 -2.22
N SER A 25 6.56 6.20 -1.69
CA SER A 25 5.65 5.25 -1.05
C SER A 25 5.04 4.26 -2.05
N ASP A 26 4.99 2.96 -1.67
CA ASP A 26 4.30 1.92 -2.44
C ASP A 26 2.80 2.22 -2.66
N ILE A 27 2.20 3.11 -1.84
CA ILE A 27 0.80 3.51 -1.97
C ILE A 27 0.49 4.17 -3.32
N ASN A 28 1.49 4.77 -3.98
CA ASN A 28 1.32 5.29 -5.34
C ASN A 28 0.94 4.18 -6.31
N TYR A 29 1.54 2.99 -6.16
CA TYR A 29 1.20 1.82 -6.95
C TYR A 29 -0.17 1.26 -6.56
N GLU A 30 -0.52 1.19 -5.27
CA GLU A 30 -1.89 0.85 -4.84
C GLU A 30 -2.95 1.77 -5.49
N PHE A 31 -2.65 3.06 -5.59
CA PHE A 31 -3.59 4.05 -6.13
C PHE A 31 -3.81 3.96 -7.65
N LEU A 32 -2.90 3.30 -8.38
CA LEU A 32 -3.08 3.07 -9.83
C LEU A 32 -4.37 2.29 -10.13
N ILE A 33 -4.84 1.46 -9.19
CA ILE A 33 -6.10 0.71 -9.30
C ILE A 33 -7.30 1.64 -9.57
N LEU A 34 -7.26 2.86 -9.02
CA LEU A 34 -8.33 3.84 -9.17
C LEU A 34 -8.16 4.71 -10.42
N ASN A 35 -7.00 4.63 -11.09
CA ASN A 35 -6.63 5.43 -12.25
C ASN A 35 -6.86 6.96 -12.08
N ARG A 36 -6.75 7.44 -10.84
CA ARG A 36 -6.93 8.85 -10.48
C ARG A 36 -5.61 9.63 -10.53
N PRO A 37 -5.66 10.97 -10.55
CA PRO A 37 -4.46 11.82 -10.58
C PRO A 37 -3.49 11.57 -9.42
N ILE A 38 -2.20 11.58 -9.75
CA ILE A 38 -1.09 11.44 -8.80
C ILE A 38 -0.15 12.64 -8.98
N ILE A 39 0.29 13.22 -7.86
CA ILE A 39 1.41 14.14 -7.79
C ILE A 39 2.52 13.47 -6.97
N LEU A 40 3.73 13.45 -7.53
CA LEU A 40 4.93 12.97 -6.85
C LEU A 40 5.71 14.17 -6.34
N LEU A 41 5.79 14.35 -5.03
CA LEU A 41 6.68 15.32 -4.40
C LEU A 41 8.13 14.85 -4.60
N ALA A 42 8.78 15.46 -5.59
CA ALA A 42 9.93 14.91 -6.25
C ALA A 42 11.22 15.62 -5.86
N ASN A 43 11.98 14.97 -4.98
CA ASN A 43 13.41 15.21 -4.86
C ASN A 43 14.19 14.53 -6.01
N ARG A 44 15.52 14.63 -6.00
CA ARG A 44 16.39 14.01 -7.04
C ARG A 44 16.10 12.52 -7.24
N TRP A 45 15.98 11.75 -6.16
CA TRP A 45 15.71 10.31 -6.25
C TRP A 45 14.41 10.01 -7.01
N ILE A 46 13.32 10.71 -6.69
CA ILE A 46 12.02 10.53 -7.35
C ILE A 46 12.12 10.91 -8.84
N ARG A 47 12.82 12.00 -9.17
CA ARG A 47 12.99 12.42 -10.57
C ARG A 47 13.66 11.34 -11.41
N ASP A 48 14.73 10.77 -10.88
CA ASP A 48 15.59 9.81 -11.57
C ASP A 48 14.97 8.40 -11.61
N ASN A 49 14.27 7.99 -10.56
CA ASN A 49 13.87 6.59 -10.36
C ASN A 49 12.38 6.31 -10.56
N TRP A 50 11.49 7.27 -10.34
CA TRP A 50 10.05 7.01 -10.45
C TRP A 50 9.54 7.10 -11.90
N PRO A 51 8.56 6.27 -12.28
CA PRO A 51 7.91 6.42 -13.56
C PRO A 51 7.07 7.70 -13.67
N PRO A 52 6.74 8.14 -14.90
CA PRO A 52 5.90 9.30 -15.13
C PRO A 52 4.40 8.95 -14.92
N ILE A 53 4.02 8.48 -13.74
CA ILE A 53 2.62 8.16 -13.39
C ILE A 53 1.81 9.38 -12.95
N GLY A 54 2.45 10.55 -12.87
CA GLY A 54 1.91 11.79 -12.35
C GLY A 54 2.92 12.94 -12.46
N HIS A 55 2.48 14.16 -12.15
CA HIS A 55 3.39 15.32 -12.13
C HIS A 55 4.45 15.15 -11.04
N LYS A 56 5.72 15.34 -11.41
CA LYS A 56 6.85 15.37 -10.46
C LYS A 56 7.18 16.82 -10.14
N THR A 57 6.90 17.24 -8.92
CA THR A 57 7.02 18.66 -8.53
C THR A 57 7.71 18.86 -7.18
N ASN A 58 8.17 20.08 -6.92
CA ASN A 58 8.69 20.52 -5.63
C ASN A 58 7.54 21.06 -4.75
N MET A 59 7.86 21.68 -3.61
CA MET A 59 6.86 22.27 -2.72
C MET A 59 6.34 23.64 -3.19
N GLU A 60 7.14 24.37 -3.99
CA GLU A 60 6.85 25.72 -4.46
C GLU A 60 5.67 25.69 -5.43
N ASP A 61 5.74 24.79 -6.42
CA ASP A 61 4.76 24.66 -7.51
C ASP A 61 3.58 23.73 -7.15
N LEU A 62 3.53 23.21 -5.92
CA LEU A 62 2.56 22.19 -5.51
C LEU A 62 1.11 22.64 -5.69
N ASN A 63 0.78 23.91 -5.42
CA ASN A 63 -0.60 24.40 -5.56
C ASN A 63 -1.03 24.41 -7.02
N GLU A 64 -0.19 24.93 -7.93
CA GLU A 64 -0.47 24.96 -9.36
C GLU A 64 -0.69 23.55 -9.91
N HIS A 65 0.15 22.59 -9.51
CA HIS A 65 -0.02 21.22 -9.96
C HIS A 65 -1.25 20.53 -9.37
N ILE A 66 -1.67 20.88 -8.14
CA ILE A 66 -2.96 20.41 -7.62
C ILE A 66 -4.08 20.91 -8.53
N ASP A 67 -4.16 22.21 -8.76
CA ASP A 67 -5.20 22.85 -9.58
C ASP A 67 -5.23 22.20 -10.98
N LEU A 68 -4.06 22.07 -11.63
CA LEU A 68 -3.92 21.44 -12.94
C LEU A 68 -4.41 19.99 -13.00
N ASN A 69 -4.14 19.18 -11.98
CA ASN A 69 -4.55 17.77 -11.95
C ASN A 69 -6.05 17.60 -11.63
N ILE A 70 -6.64 18.54 -10.90
CA ILE A 70 -8.09 18.58 -10.69
C ILE A 70 -8.79 18.97 -12.00
N ASP A 71 -8.28 19.98 -12.71
CA ASP A 71 -8.86 20.46 -13.97
C ASP A 71 -8.63 19.48 -15.13
N LYS A 72 -7.48 18.80 -15.15
CA LYS A 72 -7.06 17.89 -16.23
C LYS A 72 -6.67 16.51 -15.66
N PRO A 73 -7.61 15.73 -15.12
CA PRO A 73 -7.30 14.49 -14.40
C PRO A 73 -6.71 13.37 -15.29
N PHE A 74 -6.85 13.51 -16.61
CA PHE A 74 -6.44 12.50 -17.58
C PHE A 74 -5.02 12.69 -18.14
N LEU A 75 -4.27 13.75 -17.73
CA LEU A 75 -2.93 14.06 -18.27
C LEU A 75 -1.95 12.87 -18.25
N PHE A 76 -2.02 12.02 -17.23
CA PHE A 76 -1.16 10.84 -17.06
C PHE A 76 -1.91 9.51 -17.15
N GLU A 77 -3.16 9.51 -17.63
CA GLU A 77 -4.03 8.32 -17.60
C GLU A 77 -3.40 7.13 -18.33
N LYS A 78 -2.88 7.35 -19.54
CA LYS A 78 -2.21 6.30 -20.34
C LYS A 78 -1.04 5.67 -19.57
N SER A 79 -0.17 6.50 -19.02
CA SER A 79 0.99 6.04 -18.24
C SER A 79 0.57 5.29 -16.97
N ARG A 80 -0.47 5.77 -16.26
CA ARG A 80 -1.02 5.06 -15.08
C ARG A 80 -1.56 3.69 -15.45
N LYS A 81 -2.30 3.54 -16.55
CA LYS A 81 -2.80 2.25 -17.04
C LYS A 81 -1.66 1.31 -17.42
N GLU A 82 -0.66 1.79 -18.15
CA GLU A 82 0.53 1.01 -18.51
C GLU A 82 1.27 0.50 -17.26
N TRP A 83 1.39 1.33 -16.22
CA TRP A 83 2.02 0.91 -14.97
C TRP A 83 1.14 0.00 -14.12
N LEU A 84 -0.18 0.19 -14.12
CA LEU A 84 -1.15 -0.71 -13.49
C LEU A 84 -0.98 -2.15 -14.02
N GLU A 85 -0.91 -2.32 -15.34
CA GLU A 85 -0.70 -3.63 -16.00
C GLU A 85 0.67 -4.26 -15.67
N LYS A 86 1.68 -3.44 -15.39
CA LYS A 86 3.03 -3.91 -15.01
C LYS A 86 3.12 -4.28 -13.54
N THR A 87 2.39 -3.60 -12.66
CA THR A 87 2.48 -3.78 -11.20
C THR A 87 1.44 -4.71 -10.65
N PHE A 88 0.34 -4.94 -11.36
CA PHE A 88 -0.73 -5.84 -10.96
C PHE A 88 -1.03 -6.88 -12.01
N ASP A 89 -1.31 -8.08 -11.53
CA ASP A 89 -1.91 -9.16 -12.27
C ASP A 89 -3.36 -9.31 -11.78
N MET A 90 -4.30 -8.70 -12.51
CA MET A 90 -5.73 -8.61 -12.14
C MET A 90 -6.55 -9.62 -12.96
N PRO A 91 -6.70 -10.87 -12.48
CA PRO A 91 -7.46 -11.89 -13.21
C PRO A 91 -8.98 -11.60 -13.15
N PHE A 92 -9.71 -12.06 -14.17
CA PHE A 92 -11.18 -11.97 -14.19
C PHE A 92 -11.85 -12.71 -13.02
N ILE A 93 -11.27 -13.82 -12.56
CA ILE A 93 -11.83 -14.66 -11.49
C ILE A 93 -11.70 -14.08 -10.07
N GLY A 94 -11.16 -12.88 -9.91
CA GLY A 94 -10.76 -12.34 -8.62
C GLY A 94 -9.34 -12.74 -8.23
N THR A 95 -8.66 -11.82 -7.58
CA THR A 95 -7.27 -11.96 -7.13
C THR A 95 -7.14 -12.93 -5.97
N SER A 96 -8.00 -12.81 -4.95
CA SER A 96 -7.97 -13.70 -3.78
C SER A 96 -8.20 -15.15 -4.19
N LYS A 97 -9.20 -15.39 -5.05
CA LYS A 97 -9.50 -16.72 -5.60
C LYS A 97 -8.35 -17.33 -6.38
N ARG A 98 -7.68 -16.53 -7.21
CA ARG A 98 -6.49 -16.97 -7.95
C ARG A 98 -5.36 -17.36 -7.00
N ILE A 99 -5.10 -16.56 -5.98
CA ILE A 99 -4.03 -16.82 -5.01
C ILE A 99 -4.29 -18.11 -4.25
N LEU A 100 -5.53 -18.36 -3.82
CA LEU A 100 -5.89 -19.65 -3.20
C LEU A 100 -5.66 -20.82 -4.15
N LYS A 101 -6.09 -20.72 -5.41
CA LYS A 101 -5.84 -21.79 -6.41
C LYS A 101 -4.35 -22.06 -6.60
N ILE A 102 -3.53 -21.02 -6.69
CA ILE A 102 -2.07 -21.15 -6.78
C ILE A 102 -1.54 -21.87 -5.53
N ALA A 103 -1.92 -21.42 -4.34
CA ALA A 103 -1.47 -22.01 -3.08
C ALA A 103 -1.82 -23.49 -2.96
N LEU A 104 -3.07 -23.86 -3.27
CA LEU A 104 -3.55 -25.24 -3.21
C LEU A 104 -2.80 -26.11 -4.21
N ASN A 105 -2.66 -25.66 -5.46
CA ASN A 105 -1.97 -26.41 -6.50
C ASN A 105 -0.48 -26.61 -6.17
N TYR A 106 0.22 -25.59 -5.69
CA TYR A 106 1.63 -25.69 -5.33
C TYR A 106 1.87 -26.55 -4.08
N SER A 107 0.96 -26.49 -3.11
CA SER A 107 1.11 -27.29 -1.88
C SER A 107 0.83 -28.78 -2.09
N GLY A 108 -0.04 -29.14 -3.04
CA GLY A 108 -0.50 -30.51 -3.25
C GLY A 108 -1.32 -31.10 -2.08
N ILE A 109 -1.71 -30.28 -1.10
CA ILE A 109 -2.44 -30.72 0.09
C ILE A 109 -3.93 -30.86 -0.25
N THR A 110 -4.47 -32.08 -0.08
CA THR A 110 -5.86 -32.41 -0.44
C THR A 110 -6.90 -31.93 0.57
N THR A 111 -6.56 -31.90 1.86
CA THR A 111 -7.44 -31.46 2.95
C THR A 111 -6.79 -30.32 3.76
N PRO A 112 -6.59 -29.17 3.12
CA PRO A 112 -5.81 -28.08 3.69
C PRO A 112 -6.54 -27.40 4.84
N GLU A 113 -5.77 -27.01 5.86
CA GLU A 113 -6.18 -26.03 6.87
C GLU A 113 -5.34 -24.77 6.69
N LEU A 114 -5.99 -23.66 6.32
CA LEU A 114 -5.31 -22.41 6.01
C LEU A 114 -5.16 -21.55 7.27
N PHE A 115 -3.98 -20.96 7.46
CA PHE A 115 -3.70 -20.01 8.54
C PHE A 115 -3.23 -18.69 7.95
N PHE A 116 -4.01 -17.63 8.16
CA PHE A 116 -3.66 -16.28 7.76
C PHE A 116 -3.09 -15.53 8.97
N ILE A 117 -1.77 -15.40 9.03
CA ILE A 117 -1.04 -14.90 10.19
C ILE A 117 -0.68 -13.43 9.99
N HIS A 118 -1.18 -12.56 10.85
CA HIS A 118 -1.05 -11.10 10.67
C HIS A 118 -0.11 -10.41 11.68
N GLY A 119 0.47 -11.12 12.64
CA GLY A 119 1.46 -10.58 13.59
C GLY A 119 0.96 -9.39 14.44
N GLY A 120 -0.35 -9.30 14.68
CA GLY A 120 -0.97 -8.14 15.35
C GLY A 120 -1.01 -6.84 14.53
N SER A 121 -0.56 -6.84 13.26
CA SER A 121 -0.46 -5.63 12.43
C SER A 121 -1.70 -5.37 11.59
N GLU A 122 -2.33 -4.20 11.75
CA GLU A 122 -3.48 -3.77 10.93
C GLU A 122 -3.13 -3.69 9.43
N VAL A 123 -1.90 -3.30 9.08
CA VAL A 123 -1.46 -3.29 7.67
C VAL A 123 -1.49 -4.69 7.09
N ARG A 124 -0.97 -5.68 7.84
CA ARG A 124 -0.93 -7.07 7.41
C ARG A 124 -2.35 -7.66 7.34
N LYS A 125 -3.23 -7.32 8.29
CA LYS A 125 -4.65 -7.69 8.24
C LYS A 125 -5.32 -7.22 6.94
N THR A 126 -5.11 -5.97 6.52
CA THR A 126 -5.73 -5.47 5.27
C THR A 126 -5.26 -6.19 4.01
N ASN A 127 -4.08 -6.82 4.04
CA ASN A 127 -3.56 -7.62 2.93
C ASN A 127 -4.09 -9.06 2.94
N LEU A 128 -4.32 -9.64 4.12
CA LEU A 128 -4.68 -11.04 4.29
C LEU A 128 -6.20 -11.28 4.36
N TYR A 129 -6.97 -10.31 4.85
CA TYR A 129 -8.40 -10.50 5.08
C TYR A 129 -9.21 -10.84 3.81
N PRO A 130 -8.98 -10.21 2.62
CA PRO A 130 -9.68 -10.61 1.40
C PRO A 130 -9.48 -12.09 1.06
N LEU A 131 -8.26 -12.60 1.29
CA LEU A 131 -7.91 -13.98 1.03
C LEU A 131 -8.58 -14.95 2.03
N TYR A 132 -8.68 -14.55 3.30
CA TYR A 132 -9.42 -15.27 4.33
C TYR A 132 -10.92 -15.33 4.05
N ASP A 133 -11.51 -14.21 3.61
CA ASP A 133 -12.93 -14.12 3.25
C ASP A 133 -13.24 -15.06 2.07
N GLU A 134 -12.43 -15.04 1.01
CA GLU A 134 -12.57 -15.96 -0.13
C GLU A 134 -12.43 -17.44 0.28
N ALA A 135 -11.49 -17.76 1.18
CA ALA A 135 -11.33 -19.12 1.69
C ALA A 135 -12.57 -19.60 2.45
N SER A 136 -13.13 -18.73 3.28
CA SER A 136 -14.36 -18.98 4.04
C SER A 136 -15.56 -19.20 3.11
N GLN A 137 -15.71 -18.36 2.09
CA GLN A 137 -16.77 -18.49 1.07
C GLN A 137 -16.62 -19.78 0.25
N SER A 138 -15.38 -20.19 -0.01
CA SER A 138 -15.04 -21.46 -0.67
C SER A 138 -15.16 -22.69 0.26
N ARG A 139 -15.60 -22.51 1.52
CA ARG A 139 -15.75 -23.56 2.54
C ARG A 139 -14.44 -24.32 2.83
N ILE A 140 -13.30 -23.66 2.65
CA ILE A 140 -11.99 -24.21 3.03
C ILE A 140 -11.79 -23.92 4.53
N ARG A 141 -11.32 -24.90 5.29
CA ARG A 141 -11.02 -24.68 6.72
C ARG A 141 -9.94 -23.61 6.85
N SER A 142 -10.27 -22.50 7.49
CA SER A 142 -9.37 -21.35 7.60
C SER A 142 -9.42 -20.67 8.95
N ASN A 143 -8.27 -20.15 9.39
CA ASN A 143 -8.11 -19.42 10.64
C ASN A 143 -7.43 -18.07 10.35
N PHE A 144 -7.95 -16.98 10.94
CA PHE A 144 -7.36 -15.65 10.87
C PHE A 144 -6.80 -15.25 12.23
N VAL A 145 -5.47 -15.27 12.37
CA VAL A 145 -4.81 -15.28 13.69
C VAL A 145 -3.65 -14.31 13.76
N ALA A 146 -3.36 -13.81 14.97
CA ALA A 146 -2.20 -12.96 15.21
C ALA A 146 -0.89 -13.75 15.13
N PHE A 147 -0.89 -14.99 15.60
CA PHE A 147 0.30 -15.84 15.68
C PHE A 147 -0.03 -17.26 15.22
N ALA A 148 0.96 -17.95 14.66
CA ALA A 148 0.81 -19.33 14.23
C ALA A 148 0.45 -20.25 15.43
N PRO A 149 -0.43 -21.24 15.25
CA PRO A 149 -0.67 -22.25 16.28
C PRO A 149 0.58 -23.08 16.53
N LEU A 150 0.76 -23.56 17.76
CA LEU A 150 1.91 -24.40 18.16
C LEU A 150 1.87 -25.83 17.57
N GLN A 151 0.72 -26.25 17.02
CA GLN A 151 0.54 -27.60 16.50
C GLN A 151 1.19 -27.77 15.13
N LYS A 152 2.05 -28.79 15.00
CA LYS A 152 2.67 -29.21 13.75
C LYS A 152 1.76 -30.18 13.01
N LYS A 153 1.19 -29.79 11.87
CA LYS A 153 0.46 -30.71 10.98
C LYS A 153 0.86 -30.48 9.54
N ASN A 154 1.00 -31.57 8.78
CA ASN A 154 1.44 -31.54 7.39
C ASN A 154 0.40 -30.94 6.44
N ASN A 155 -0.87 -30.89 6.85
CA ASN A 155 -1.95 -30.34 6.06
C ASN A 155 -2.15 -28.82 6.25
N HIS A 156 -1.28 -28.15 7.01
CA HIS A 156 -1.37 -26.71 7.21
C HIS A 156 -0.75 -25.93 6.05
N ILE A 157 -1.42 -24.85 5.64
CA ILE A 157 -0.88 -23.83 4.73
C ILE A 157 -0.87 -22.49 5.46
N TYR A 158 0.31 -21.91 5.63
CA TYR A 158 0.51 -20.67 6.37
C TYR A 158 0.71 -19.51 5.38
N PHE A 159 -0.14 -18.50 5.46
CA PHE A 159 -0.01 -17.24 4.73
C PHE A 159 0.44 -16.13 5.67
N SER A 160 1.38 -15.30 5.20
CA SER A 160 1.67 -14.01 5.82
C SER A 160 2.06 -12.97 4.79
N ALA A 161 1.77 -11.70 5.09
CA ALA A 161 2.26 -10.55 4.34
C ALA A 161 3.68 -10.09 4.76
N HIS A 162 4.24 -10.70 5.80
CA HIS A 162 5.59 -10.45 6.31
C HIS A 162 6.24 -11.77 6.72
N TYR A 163 7.45 -12.03 6.24
CA TYR A 163 8.12 -13.32 6.46
C TYR A 163 8.29 -13.63 7.96
N GLU A 164 8.59 -12.65 8.81
CA GLU A 164 8.77 -12.88 10.26
C GLU A 164 7.56 -13.50 10.98
N ASP A 165 6.36 -13.36 10.43
CA ASP A 165 5.16 -13.93 11.05
C ASP A 165 4.96 -15.41 10.69
N LEU A 166 5.66 -15.92 9.67
CA LEU A 166 5.56 -17.31 9.27
C LEU A 166 6.40 -18.19 10.22
N PRO A 167 5.90 -19.38 10.59
CA PRO A 167 6.58 -20.22 11.55
C PRO A 167 7.74 -21.00 10.91
N GLN A 168 8.98 -20.54 11.13
CA GLN A 168 10.17 -21.18 10.57
C GLN A 168 10.36 -22.65 10.99
N LYS A 169 10.00 -23.01 12.23
CA LYS A 169 10.24 -24.36 12.81
C LYS A 169 9.07 -25.33 12.65
N TYR A 170 7.96 -24.91 12.04
CA TYR A 170 6.76 -25.75 11.92
C TYR A 170 6.67 -26.45 10.56
N ILE A 171 6.10 -27.65 10.60
CA ILE A 171 5.82 -28.43 9.40
C ILE A 171 4.55 -27.87 8.75
N GLY A 172 4.52 -27.83 7.42
CA GLY A 172 3.44 -27.26 6.60
C GLY A 172 3.98 -26.31 5.53
N PHE A 173 3.12 -25.99 4.57
CA PHE A 173 3.46 -25.18 3.39
C PHE A 173 3.37 -23.69 3.72
N LYS A 174 4.42 -22.90 3.45
CA LYS A 174 4.55 -21.51 3.89
C LYS A 174 4.59 -20.58 2.70
N ILE A 175 3.69 -19.60 2.74
CA ILE A 175 3.42 -18.66 1.65
C ILE A 175 3.64 -17.25 2.16
N HIS A 176 4.61 -16.57 1.55
CA HIS A 176 4.77 -15.13 1.69
C HIS A 176 4.01 -14.40 0.59
N LEU A 177 3.13 -13.48 0.98
CA LEU A 177 2.43 -12.56 0.09
C LEU A 177 3.09 -11.19 0.16
N ASP A 178 3.32 -10.55 -0.98
CA ASP A 178 3.75 -9.15 -0.99
C ASP A 178 2.71 -8.26 -0.27
N HIS A 179 3.14 -7.55 0.77
CA HIS A 179 2.28 -6.61 1.50
C HIS A 179 1.97 -5.31 0.74
N ALA A 180 2.61 -5.08 -0.41
CA ALA A 180 2.35 -3.96 -1.29
C ALA A 180 2.86 -4.24 -2.72
N PRO A 181 2.18 -3.74 -3.76
CA PRO A 181 2.66 -3.81 -5.14
C PRO A 181 4.00 -3.09 -5.27
N LYS A 182 5.01 -3.79 -5.80
CA LYS A 182 6.35 -3.24 -6.00
C LYS A 182 6.49 -2.71 -7.42
N GLY A 183 6.97 -1.47 -7.54
CA GLY A 183 7.33 -0.85 -8.81
C GLY A 183 8.67 -0.14 -8.77
N LYS A 184 9.04 0.52 -9.87
CA LYS A 184 10.32 1.23 -9.99
C LYS A 184 10.40 2.39 -8.98
N GLY A 185 11.54 2.53 -8.30
CA GLY A 185 11.80 3.65 -7.38
C GLY A 185 11.15 3.56 -5.99
N ALA A 186 10.33 2.53 -5.71
CA ALA A 186 9.62 2.33 -4.44
C ALA A 186 10.51 1.83 -3.29
N ALA A 187 11.69 1.30 -3.60
CA ALA A 187 12.67 0.87 -2.61
C ALA A 187 14.09 0.92 -3.19
N ASN A 188 15.07 0.93 -2.29
CA ASN A 188 16.46 0.69 -2.65
C ASN A 188 16.66 -0.82 -2.89
N LEU A 189 16.82 -1.23 -4.14
CA LEU A 189 16.95 -2.65 -4.51
C LEU A 189 18.16 -3.29 -3.82
N LYS A 190 19.30 -2.58 -3.75
CA LYS A 190 20.52 -3.08 -3.11
C LYS A 190 20.29 -3.47 -1.66
N LEU A 191 19.78 -2.53 -0.85
CA LEU A 191 19.46 -2.81 0.56
C LEU A 191 18.48 -3.98 0.72
N SER A 192 17.53 -4.10 -0.21
CA SER A 192 16.56 -5.19 -0.17
C SER A 192 17.15 -6.53 -0.59
N THR A 193 18.17 -6.57 -1.44
CA THR A 193 18.93 -7.77 -1.78
C THR A 193 19.84 -8.17 -0.62
N ASP A 194 20.55 -7.21 -0.02
CA ASP A 194 21.40 -7.43 1.15
C ASP A 194 20.61 -8.06 2.31
N ASP A 195 19.35 -7.66 2.51
CA ASP A 195 18.46 -8.24 3.53
C ASP A 195 18.05 -9.69 3.22
N TYR A 196 17.83 -10.02 1.95
CA TYR A 196 17.53 -11.40 1.55
C TYR A 196 18.76 -12.31 1.71
N GLU A 197 19.94 -11.83 1.32
CA GLU A 197 21.21 -12.54 1.50
C GLU A 197 21.48 -12.83 2.98
N LYS A 198 21.26 -11.85 3.86
CA LYS A 198 21.41 -12.01 5.32
C LYS A 198 20.48 -13.09 5.89
N ASN A 199 19.35 -13.34 5.25
CA ASN A 199 18.37 -14.34 5.67
C ASN A 199 18.46 -15.65 4.86
N ASP A 200 19.60 -15.90 4.21
CA ASP A 200 19.86 -17.09 3.37
C ASP A 200 18.78 -17.29 2.30
N TYR A 201 18.25 -16.19 1.77
CA TYR A 201 17.17 -16.17 0.79
C TYR A 201 15.89 -16.92 1.25
N PHE A 202 15.63 -16.91 2.56
CA PHE A 202 14.45 -17.49 3.22
C PHE A 202 14.14 -18.93 2.77
N PRO A 203 15.05 -19.90 2.99
CA PRO A 203 14.94 -21.24 2.42
C PRO A 203 13.78 -22.05 3.00
N TRP A 204 13.17 -21.56 4.08
CA TRP A 204 12.02 -22.16 4.74
C TRP A 204 10.68 -21.66 4.20
N ILE A 205 10.64 -20.64 3.33
CA ILE A 205 9.41 -20.21 2.63
C ILE A 205 9.27 -21.04 1.36
N ASP A 206 8.14 -21.71 1.19
CA ASP A 206 7.90 -22.60 0.07
C ASP A 206 7.45 -21.84 -1.19
N LEU A 207 6.74 -20.72 -1.01
CA LEU A 207 6.19 -19.93 -2.11
C LEU A 207 6.13 -18.44 -1.78
N HIS A 208 6.58 -17.60 -2.73
CA HIS A 208 6.44 -16.15 -2.73
C HIS A 208 5.45 -15.74 -3.81
N ILE A 209 4.36 -15.10 -3.42
CA ILE A 209 3.34 -14.59 -4.34
C ILE A 209 3.43 -13.07 -4.41
N THR A 210 3.63 -12.58 -5.63
CA THR A 210 3.80 -11.16 -5.94
C THR A 210 2.57 -10.58 -6.62
N ALA A 211 2.42 -9.25 -6.51
CA ALA A 211 1.27 -8.51 -7.04
C ALA A 211 1.17 -8.54 -8.57
N GLY A 212 2.30 -8.61 -9.28
CA GLY A 212 2.36 -8.52 -10.74
C GLY A 212 3.78 -8.65 -11.28
N LYS A 213 3.95 -8.44 -12.59
CA LYS A 213 5.22 -8.72 -13.32
C LYS A 213 6.43 -7.99 -12.76
N THR A 214 6.24 -6.74 -12.32
CA THR A 214 7.35 -5.94 -11.75
C THR A 214 7.79 -6.48 -10.40
N GLY A 215 6.83 -6.82 -9.52
CA GLY A 215 7.11 -7.49 -8.25
C GLY A 215 7.77 -8.85 -8.46
N TYR A 216 7.23 -9.68 -9.36
CA TYR A 216 7.80 -10.97 -9.75
C TYR A 216 9.28 -10.85 -10.15
N SER A 217 9.59 -9.95 -11.10
CA SER A 217 10.95 -9.79 -11.61
C SER A 217 11.92 -9.34 -10.51
N ARG A 218 11.47 -8.43 -9.65
CA ARG A 218 12.26 -7.95 -8.51
C ARG A 218 12.50 -9.06 -7.49
N THR A 219 11.45 -9.72 -7.03
CA THR A 219 11.53 -10.78 -6.01
C THR A 219 12.36 -11.97 -6.52
N LYS A 220 12.31 -12.26 -7.83
CA LYS A 220 13.18 -13.26 -8.48
C LYS A 220 14.67 -12.95 -8.28
N LEU A 221 15.07 -11.69 -8.44
CA LEU A 221 16.46 -11.25 -8.20
C LEU A 221 16.82 -11.32 -6.72
N GLN A 222 15.89 -10.97 -5.84
CA GLN A 222 16.11 -10.95 -4.39
C GLN A 222 16.27 -12.35 -3.80
N LEU A 223 15.54 -13.34 -4.33
CA LEU A 223 15.59 -14.72 -3.85
C LEU A 223 16.82 -15.51 -4.32
N GLY A 224 17.64 -14.95 -5.21
CA GLY A 224 18.90 -15.59 -5.64
C GLY A 224 18.70 -17.05 -6.04
N PRO A 225 19.37 -18.03 -5.39
CA PRO A 225 19.20 -19.46 -5.69
C PRO A 225 17.77 -20.00 -5.55
N ASN A 226 16.92 -19.37 -4.72
CA ASN A 226 15.53 -19.78 -4.47
C ASN A 226 14.53 -19.11 -5.42
N PHE A 227 14.98 -18.53 -6.54
CA PHE A 227 14.14 -17.78 -7.47
C PHE A 227 12.95 -18.57 -8.04
N ASN A 228 13.04 -19.90 -8.08
CA ASN A 228 11.98 -20.79 -8.60
C ASN A 228 10.73 -20.81 -7.72
N ARG A 229 10.79 -20.21 -6.52
CA ARG A 229 9.68 -20.14 -5.56
C ARG A 229 8.81 -18.89 -5.73
N VAL A 230 9.03 -18.08 -6.76
CA VAL A 230 8.26 -16.85 -6.98
C VAL A 230 7.20 -17.03 -8.05
N VAL A 231 6.00 -16.52 -7.80
CA VAL A 231 4.86 -16.53 -8.73
C VAL A 231 4.17 -15.16 -8.73
N SER A 232 3.64 -14.76 -9.89
CA SER A 232 2.71 -13.63 -10.00
C SER A 232 1.29 -14.14 -9.75
N GLY A 233 0.70 -13.78 -8.61
CA GLY A 233 -0.64 -14.22 -8.21
C GLY A 233 -1.65 -13.10 -8.06
N GLY A 234 -1.19 -11.85 -7.89
CA GLY A 234 -2.02 -10.68 -7.69
C GLY A 234 -1.89 -10.11 -6.27
N TYR A 235 -2.68 -9.07 -5.99
CA TYR A 235 -2.71 -8.34 -4.72
C TYR A 235 -4.10 -8.37 -4.06
N PRO A 236 -4.38 -9.20 -3.03
CA PRO A 236 -5.74 -9.39 -2.48
C PRO A 236 -6.43 -8.08 -2.07
N LYS A 237 -5.67 -7.14 -1.50
CA LYS A 237 -6.20 -5.84 -1.05
C LYS A 237 -6.76 -4.99 -2.21
N ALA A 238 -6.36 -5.25 -3.46
CA ALA A 238 -6.91 -4.58 -4.63
C ALA A 238 -8.44 -4.73 -4.74
N GLU A 239 -8.98 -5.89 -4.38
CA GLU A 239 -10.42 -6.16 -4.39
C GLU A 239 -11.16 -5.24 -3.43
N ASN A 240 -10.61 -5.04 -2.22
CA ASN A 240 -11.18 -4.10 -1.26
C ASN A 240 -11.09 -2.65 -1.74
N ILE A 241 -9.98 -2.24 -2.37
CA ILE A 241 -9.85 -0.89 -2.95
C ILE A 241 -10.96 -0.65 -3.98
N LEU A 242 -11.19 -1.61 -4.88
CA LEU A 242 -12.25 -1.54 -5.88
C LEU A 242 -13.65 -1.56 -5.25
N LYS A 243 -13.87 -2.41 -4.25
CA LYS A 243 -15.14 -2.50 -3.51
C LYS A 243 -15.51 -1.17 -2.85
N TYR A 244 -14.54 -0.49 -2.24
CA TYR A 244 -14.75 0.81 -1.61
C TYR A 244 -14.77 1.98 -2.61
N ASN A 245 -14.50 1.76 -3.89
CA ASN A 245 -14.51 2.81 -4.91
C ASN A 245 -15.94 3.16 -5.35
N ASN A 246 -16.72 3.72 -4.43
CA ASN A 246 -18.11 4.12 -4.67
C ASN A 246 -18.50 5.34 -3.84
N GLU A 247 -19.59 6.00 -4.24
CA GLU A 247 -20.09 7.23 -3.61
C GLU A 247 -20.50 7.05 -2.14
N SER A 248 -21.01 5.87 -1.76
CA SER A 248 -21.38 5.60 -0.36
C SER A 248 -20.15 5.63 0.56
N ASN A 249 -19.08 4.97 0.14
CA ASN A 249 -17.80 5.01 0.85
C ASN A 249 -17.23 6.44 0.92
N LYS A 250 -17.25 7.18 -0.20
CA LYS A 250 -16.78 8.57 -0.23
C LYS A 250 -17.55 9.42 0.78
N LYS A 251 -18.89 9.35 0.79
CA LYS A 251 -19.74 10.06 1.76
C LYS A 251 -19.43 9.67 3.20
N SER A 252 -19.25 8.37 3.46
CA SER A 252 -18.91 7.87 4.80
C SER A 252 -17.58 8.45 5.30
N VAL A 253 -16.53 8.44 4.47
CA VAL A 253 -15.22 9.02 4.82
C VAL A 253 -15.32 10.53 5.02
N PHE A 254 -16.10 11.24 4.20
CA PHE A 254 -16.27 12.68 4.35
C PHE A 254 -17.01 13.02 5.66
N ASN A 255 -18.05 12.27 5.99
CA ASN A 255 -18.80 12.43 7.24
C ASN A 255 -17.91 12.14 8.47
N GLU A 256 -17.05 11.12 8.41
CA GLU A 256 -16.11 10.77 9.49
C GLU A 256 -15.21 11.96 9.88
N PHE A 257 -14.75 12.75 8.90
CA PHE A 257 -13.86 13.89 9.13
C PHE A 257 -14.56 15.26 9.10
N GLY A 258 -15.87 15.31 8.84
CA GLY A 258 -16.60 16.55 8.61
C GLY A 258 -16.09 17.34 7.41
N PHE A 259 -15.67 16.65 6.35
CA PHE A 259 -15.24 17.23 5.07
C PHE A 259 -16.43 17.75 4.26
N ASN A 260 -16.18 18.76 3.42
CA ASN A 260 -17.21 19.30 2.53
C ASN A 260 -17.34 18.41 1.30
N LEU A 261 -18.51 17.78 1.11
CA LEU A 261 -18.81 16.88 -0.03
C LEU A 261 -18.68 17.53 -1.41
N GLN A 262 -18.73 18.86 -1.51
CA GLN A 262 -18.59 19.59 -2.77
C GLN A 262 -17.12 19.85 -3.17
N LEU A 263 -16.16 19.61 -2.26
CA LEU A 263 -14.74 19.81 -2.53
C LEU A 263 -14.05 18.47 -2.76
N PRO A 264 -13.08 18.37 -3.68
CA PRO A 264 -12.36 17.13 -3.90
C PRO A 264 -11.46 16.80 -2.70
N LEU A 265 -11.23 15.50 -2.49
CA LEU A 265 -10.35 14.99 -1.44
C LEU A 265 -8.95 14.72 -1.96
N ILE A 266 -7.99 15.51 -1.49
CA ILE A 266 -6.56 15.31 -1.71
C ILE A 266 -6.00 14.51 -0.53
N THR A 267 -5.31 13.41 -0.81
CA THR A 267 -4.62 12.64 0.24
C THR A 267 -3.12 12.76 0.08
N TYR A 268 -2.42 13.16 1.14
CA TYR A 268 -0.95 13.09 1.20
C TYR A 268 -0.52 11.84 1.97
N ALA A 269 0.24 10.96 1.31
CA ALA A 269 0.63 9.66 1.87
C ALA A 269 2.14 9.37 1.73
N PRO A 270 3.00 10.06 2.51
CA PRO A 270 4.44 9.93 2.39
C PRO A 270 4.97 8.59 2.91
N ALA A 271 6.06 8.11 2.32
CA ALA A 271 6.83 6.97 2.79
C ALA A 271 7.45 7.25 4.16
N GLY A 272 7.79 8.51 4.44
CA GLY A 272 8.41 9.01 5.67
C GLY A 272 9.40 10.12 5.40
N TYR A 273 10.30 10.36 6.34
CA TYR A 273 11.39 11.33 6.18
C TYR A 273 12.42 10.85 5.16
N LEU A 274 13.09 11.82 4.53
CA LEU A 274 14.29 11.56 3.76
C LEU A 274 15.34 10.86 4.64
N SER A 275 15.80 9.70 4.20
CA SER A 275 16.81 8.89 4.89
C SER A 275 17.48 7.93 3.91
N ASN A 276 18.55 7.24 4.32
CA ASN A 276 19.20 6.24 3.47
C ASN A 276 18.26 5.11 3.06
N ALA A 277 17.36 4.68 3.96
CA ALA A 277 16.35 3.69 3.68
C ALA A 277 15.19 4.24 2.82
N LYS A 278 14.96 5.57 2.87
CA LYS A 278 13.91 6.26 2.12
C LYS A 278 14.47 7.50 1.40
N PRO A 279 15.31 7.32 0.36
CA PRO A 279 15.97 8.41 -0.34
C PRO A 279 15.01 9.32 -1.11
N GLY A 280 13.78 8.88 -1.35
CA GLY A 280 12.70 9.67 -1.93
C GLY A 280 11.64 10.12 -0.92
N GLY A 281 11.89 10.03 0.40
CA GLY A 281 10.91 10.42 1.42
C GLY A 281 10.68 11.94 1.43
N SER A 282 9.42 12.37 1.46
CA SER A 282 9.03 13.79 1.41
C SER A 282 8.45 14.32 2.72
N LEU A 283 8.32 13.53 3.79
CA LEU A 283 7.68 14.03 5.02
C LEU A 283 8.55 15.14 5.66
N SER A 284 7.99 16.35 5.80
CA SER A 284 8.62 17.49 6.48
C SER A 284 7.56 18.39 7.12
N GLU A 285 7.95 19.24 8.08
CA GLU A 285 7.04 20.23 8.69
C GLU A 285 6.51 21.23 7.65
N ASP A 286 7.35 21.64 6.69
CA ASP A 286 7.00 22.67 5.72
C ASP A 286 5.98 22.18 4.69
N ILE A 287 6.06 20.92 4.26
CA ILE A 287 5.03 20.33 3.40
C ILE A 287 3.69 20.26 4.14
N LEU A 288 3.69 19.92 5.43
CA LEU A 288 2.45 19.90 6.23
C LEU A 288 1.84 21.30 6.39
N LYS A 289 2.68 22.33 6.61
CA LYS A 289 2.22 23.72 6.65
C LYS A 289 1.64 24.16 5.31
N LYS A 290 2.32 23.85 4.20
CA LYS A 290 1.87 24.19 2.84
C LYS A 290 0.52 23.54 2.55
N LEU A 291 0.38 22.24 2.84
CA LEU A 291 -0.89 21.53 2.68
C LEU A 291 -1.98 22.15 3.57
N PHE A 292 -1.70 22.46 4.84
CA PHE A 292 -2.67 23.14 5.68
C PHE A 292 -3.11 24.50 5.10
N GLN A 293 -2.16 25.31 4.63
CA GLN A 293 -2.48 26.59 3.97
C GLN A 293 -3.37 26.40 2.73
N ILE A 294 -3.12 25.36 1.94
CA ILE A 294 -3.96 25.01 0.79
C ILE A 294 -5.39 24.67 1.25
N SER A 295 -5.56 23.89 2.31
CA SER A 295 -6.89 23.56 2.85
C SER A 295 -7.67 24.77 3.36
N LEU A 296 -6.99 25.82 3.86
CA LEU A 296 -7.64 27.03 4.37
C LEU A 296 -8.26 27.90 3.28
N LYS A 297 -7.81 27.76 2.03
CA LYS A 297 -8.42 28.46 0.89
C LYS A 297 -9.83 27.91 0.56
N ASN A 298 -10.30 26.89 1.29
CA ASN A 298 -11.61 26.24 1.13
C ASN A 298 -11.88 25.69 -0.28
N GLN A 299 -10.83 25.32 -1.00
CA GLN A 299 -10.92 24.71 -2.33
C GLN A 299 -10.83 23.19 -2.27
N TYR A 300 -10.21 22.64 -1.21
CA TYR A 300 -9.84 21.24 -1.15
C TYR A 300 -10.05 20.67 0.26
N ASN A 301 -10.51 19.43 0.33
CA ASN A 301 -10.34 18.62 1.53
C ASN A 301 -8.95 17.97 1.48
N ILE A 302 -8.21 18.01 2.58
CA ILE A 302 -6.86 17.43 2.68
C ILE A 302 -6.83 16.41 3.80
N LEU A 303 -6.46 15.18 3.46
CA LEU A 303 -6.24 14.08 4.39
C LEU A 303 -4.77 13.70 4.41
N ILE A 304 -4.13 13.79 5.57
CA ILE A 304 -2.77 13.29 5.74
C ILE A 304 -2.81 11.86 6.25
N LYS A 305 -2.31 10.91 5.46
CA LYS A 305 -2.21 9.49 5.81
C LYS A 305 -0.77 9.14 6.15
N TYR A 306 -0.48 8.79 7.41
CA TYR A 306 0.89 8.48 7.84
C TYR A 306 1.00 7.20 8.67
N LYS A 307 2.22 6.63 8.71
CA LYS A 307 2.56 5.48 9.55
C LYS A 307 2.74 5.91 11.02
N ALA A 308 2.33 5.04 11.95
CA ALA A 308 2.29 5.26 13.40
C ALA A 308 3.46 6.03 14.04
N ASN A 309 4.68 5.79 13.56
CA ASN A 309 5.90 6.25 14.21
C ASN A 309 6.21 7.74 13.99
N ASN A 310 5.45 8.45 13.15
CA ASN A 310 5.68 9.87 12.84
C ASN A 310 4.95 10.84 13.79
N LEU A 311 4.22 10.34 14.78
CA LEU A 311 3.27 11.09 15.63
C LEU A 311 3.84 12.33 16.36
N PRO A 312 5.07 12.34 16.91
CA PRO A 312 5.56 13.50 17.68
C PRO A 312 5.69 14.78 16.84
N ILE A 313 6.17 14.66 15.61
CA ILE A 313 6.33 15.81 14.70
C ILE A 313 4.97 16.27 14.20
N PHE A 314 4.06 15.35 13.90
CA PHE A 314 2.69 15.69 13.54
C PHE A 314 1.96 16.42 14.67
N LYS A 315 2.05 15.94 15.92
CA LYS A 315 1.45 16.64 17.06
C LYS A 315 2.04 18.04 17.21
N ARG A 316 3.37 18.21 17.10
CA ARG A 316 4.02 19.53 17.19
C ARG A 316 3.61 20.46 16.05
N ALA A 317 3.66 19.99 14.81
CA ALA A 317 3.27 20.76 13.63
C ALA A 317 1.78 21.12 13.68
N TYR A 318 0.91 20.15 13.95
CA TYR A 318 -0.54 20.36 14.05
C TYR A 318 -0.89 21.32 15.19
N ILE A 319 -0.33 21.14 16.40
CA ILE A 319 -0.60 22.05 17.53
C ILE A 319 -0.10 23.47 17.21
N LYS A 320 1.09 23.62 16.62
CA LYS A 320 1.65 24.93 16.25
C LYS A 320 0.82 25.62 15.17
N ILE A 321 0.36 24.85 14.19
CA ILE A 321 -0.50 25.33 13.10
C ILE A 321 -1.88 25.69 13.66
N ALA A 322 -2.55 24.76 14.33
CA ALA A 322 -3.87 24.98 14.92
C ALA A 322 -3.86 26.18 15.88
N ARG A 323 -2.88 26.29 16.79
CA ARG A 323 -2.79 27.47 17.68
C ARG A 323 -2.68 28.78 16.92
N LYS A 324 -1.86 28.87 15.87
CA LYS A 324 -1.66 30.12 15.12
C LYS A 324 -2.90 30.57 14.34
N PHE A 325 -3.78 29.65 13.97
CA PHE A 325 -4.96 29.93 13.16
C PHE A 325 -6.27 29.99 13.98
N TYR A 326 -6.39 29.23 15.07
CA TYR A 326 -7.58 29.25 15.93
C TYR A 326 -7.54 30.29 17.07
N THR A 327 -6.41 30.95 17.35
CA THR A 327 -6.36 32.10 18.28
C THR A 327 -6.52 33.45 17.60
N LYS A 328 -6.87 33.47 16.30
CA LYS A 328 -7.13 34.69 15.51
C LYS A 328 -8.60 34.82 15.07
N ILE A 329 -9.46 33.94 15.59
CA ILE A 329 -10.92 34.04 15.58
C ILE A 329 -11.32 34.34 17.02
#